data_AF-A0A202DL81-F1
#
_entry.id   AF-A0A202DL81-F1
#
_cell.length_a   1.000
_cell.length_b   1.000
_cell.length_c   1.000
_cell.angle_alpha   90.00
_cell.angle_beta   90.00
_cell.angle_gamma   90.00
#
_symmetry.space_group_name_H-M   'P 1'
#
loop_
_entity.id
_entity.type
_entity.pdbx_description
1 polymer ?
#
loop_
_entity_poly.entity_id
_entity_poly.type
_entity_poly.pdbx_seq_one_letter_code
_entity_poly.pdbx_strand_id
1 'polypeptide(L)'
;MTWIVALVGLLLTTFLMAMQLVAVIKPRGEWTIKNVYGGDPSTTDPKAYFAFNQGYAWADSFFWGPIQIIGSVGMLYGQKWGFLLALIGSVPFWYSAIPFFIWNRMMEIQKNTVFYWIFVWGIWPVFGLTETAYCFFRLLAS
;
A
#
# COMPACT_ATOMS: atom_id res chain seq x y z
N MET A 1 -6.95 18.80 -11.61
CA MET A 1 -7.30 17.53 -10.94
C MET A 1 -6.21 16.48 -11.10
N THR A 2 -5.67 16.22 -12.30
CA THR A 2 -4.60 15.24 -12.55
C THR A 2 -3.42 15.37 -11.58
N TRP A 3 -2.91 16.59 -11.44
CA TRP A 3 -1.75 16.86 -10.60
C TRP A 3 -2.00 16.55 -9.12
N ILE A 4 -3.23 16.73 -8.62
CA ILE A 4 -3.57 16.42 -7.23
C ILE A 4 -3.48 14.91 -7.02
N VAL A 5 -4.15 14.13 -7.86
CA VAL A 5 -4.18 12.67 -7.75
C VAL A 5 -2.75 12.10 -7.87
N ALA A 6 -1.99 12.58 -8.85
CA ALA A 6 -0.61 12.12 -9.06
C ALA A 6 0.33 12.51 -7.91
N LEU A 7 0.25 13.73 -7.37
CA LEU A 7 1.10 14.14 -6.23
C LEU A 7 0.73 13.39 -4.95
N VAL A 8 -0.56 13.16 -4.70
CA VAL A 8 -1.00 12.33 -3.56
C VAL A 8 -0.51 10.89 -3.72
N GLY A 9 -0.62 10.32 -4.91
CA GLY A 9 -0.09 8.98 -5.23
C GLY A 9 1.42 8.87 -5.02
N LEU A 10 2.19 9.86 -5.47
CA LEU A 10 3.62 9.93 -5.23
C LEU A 10 3.97 10.00 -3.74
N LEU A 11 3.30 10.88 -2.99
CA LEU A 11 3.59 11.07 -1.57
C LEU A 11 3.28 9.82 -0.76
N LEU A 12 2.07 9.27 -0.92
CA LEU A 12 1.64 8.08 -0.19
C LEU A 12 2.54 6.89 -0.55
N THR A 13 2.70 6.62 -1.84
CA THR A 13 3.43 5.44 -2.31
C THR A 13 4.91 5.51 -1.99
N THR A 14 5.55 6.67 -2.11
CA THR A 14 6.98 6.80 -1.76
C THR A 14 7.19 6.56 -0.27
N PHE A 15 6.29 7.08 0.57
CA PHE A 15 6.33 6.84 2.01
C PHE A 15 6.14 5.35 2.33
N LEU A 16 5.12 4.70 1.76
CA LEU A 16 4.88 3.27 1.96
C LEU A 16 6.06 2.43 1.47
N MET A 17 6.54 2.68 0.26
CA MET A 17 7.68 1.99 -0.32
C MET A 17 8.92 2.11 0.58
N ALA A 18 9.19 3.29 1.14
CA ALA A 18 10.30 3.49 2.07
C ALA A 18 10.13 2.67 3.36
N MET A 19 8.93 2.68 3.96
CA MET A 19 8.62 1.89 5.15
C MET A 19 8.77 0.39 4.88
N GLN A 20 8.30 -0.08 3.72
CA GLN A 20 8.37 -1.48 3.32
C GLN A 20 9.82 -1.89 2.98
N LEU A 21 10.63 -1.00 2.43
CA LEU A 21 12.05 -1.27 2.19
C LEU A 21 12.81 -1.49 3.52
N VAL A 22 12.47 -0.74 4.58
CA VAL A 22 13.00 -1.00 5.92
C VAL A 22 12.62 -2.39 6.41
N ALA A 23 11.39 -2.83 6.16
CA ALA A 23 10.93 -4.19 6.47
C ALA A 23 11.63 -5.29 5.66
N VAL A 24 12.09 -5.00 4.44
CA VAL A 24 12.92 -5.91 3.66
C VAL A 24 14.34 -6.01 4.25
N ILE A 25 14.95 -4.87 4.61
CA ILE A 25 16.34 -4.81 5.06
C ILE A 25 16.50 -5.30 6.51
N LYS A 26 15.58 -4.91 7.40
CA LYS A 26 15.60 -5.22 8.84
C LYS A 26 14.28 -5.85 9.29
N PRO A 27 13.92 -7.03 8.80
CA PRO A 27 12.61 -7.61 9.04
C PRO A 27 12.33 -7.94 10.51
N ARG A 28 13.37 -8.28 11.29
CA ARG A 28 13.23 -8.63 12.72
C ARG A 28 13.68 -7.51 13.66
N GLY A 29 13.89 -6.31 13.13
CA GLY A 29 14.27 -5.16 13.94
C GLY A 29 13.11 -4.72 14.83
N GLU A 30 13.40 -4.40 16.09
CA GLU A 30 12.39 -3.94 17.05
C GLU A 30 11.62 -2.71 16.51
N TRP A 31 12.33 -1.78 15.87
CA TRP A 31 11.71 -0.63 15.22
C TRP A 31 10.75 -1.03 14.09
N THR A 32 11.13 -2.00 13.25
CA THR A 32 10.30 -2.49 12.14
C THR A 32 9.03 -3.13 12.66
N ILE A 33 9.15 -4.01 13.66
CA ILE A 33 8.01 -4.68 14.29
C ILE A 33 7.04 -3.66 14.88
N LYS A 34 7.57 -2.62 15.55
CA LYS A 34 6.75 -1.61 16.22
C LYS A 34 6.08 -0.60 15.27
N ASN A 35 6.73 -0.25 14.16
CA ASN A 35 6.32 0.91 13.34
C ASN A 35 5.86 0.54 11.92
N VAL A 36 6.28 -0.61 11.39
CA VAL A 36 5.93 -1.05 10.04
C VAL A 36 4.92 -2.19 10.09
N TYR A 37 5.17 -3.17 10.96
CA TYR A 37 4.28 -4.33 11.07
C TYR A 37 3.11 -4.06 12.00
N GLY A 38 2.01 -4.75 11.74
CA GLY A 38 0.84 -4.76 12.62
C GLY A 38 0.98 -5.83 13.71
N GLY A 39 0.64 -5.47 14.95
CA GLY A 39 0.58 -6.34 16.13
C GLY A 39 1.88 -7.03 16.52
N ASP A 40 1.82 -8.17 17.20
CA ASP A 40 2.95 -8.72 17.96
C ASP A 40 3.33 -10.15 17.53
N PRO A 41 4.61 -10.43 17.18
CA PRO A 41 5.05 -11.79 16.91
C PRO A 41 4.94 -12.74 18.11
N SER A 42 4.79 -12.26 19.35
CA SER A 42 4.63 -13.13 20.52
C SER A 42 3.23 -13.70 20.70
N THR A 43 2.22 -13.10 20.06
CA THR A 43 0.81 -13.54 20.17
C THR A 43 0.45 -14.57 19.11
N THR A 44 1.38 -14.95 18.25
CA THR A 44 1.12 -15.81 17.10
C THR A 44 2.36 -16.58 16.65
N ASP A 45 2.25 -17.43 15.63
CA ASP A 45 3.42 -18.13 15.06
C ASP A 45 4.40 -17.10 14.46
N PRO A 46 5.62 -16.95 15.00
CA PRO A 46 6.55 -15.90 14.56
C PRO A 46 6.99 -16.10 13.12
N LYS A 47 7.08 -17.35 12.64
CA LYS A 47 7.52 -17.66 11.29
C LYS A 47 6.48 -17.20 10.27
N ALA A 48 5.20 -17.51 10.50
CA ALA A 48 4.09 -17.04 9.70
C ALA A 48 3.99 -15.51 9.74
N TYR A 49 4.14 -14.90 10.92
CA TYR A 49 4.13 -13.45 11.09
C TYR A 49 5.15 -12.72 10.22
N PHE A 50 6.42 -13.13 10.29
CA PHE A 50 7.45 -12.50 9.49
C PHE A 50 7.31 -12.82 8.00
N ALA A 51 6.88 -14.03 7.64
CA ALA A 51 6.67 -14.41 6.24
C ALA A 51 5.55 -13.58 5.58
N PHE A 52 4.43 -13.40 6.27
CA PHE A 52 3.30 -12.61 5.77
C PHE A 52 3.70 -11.15 5.55
N ASN A 53 4.24 -10.51 6.59
CA ASN A 53 4.62 -9.09 6.50
C ASN A 53 5.75 -8.84 5.50
N GLN A 54 6.75 -9.72 5.41
CA GLN A 54 7.81 -9.59 4.40
C GLN A 54 7.29 -9.80 2.99
N GLY A 55 6.34 -10.71 2.76
CA GLY A 55 5.75 -10.93 1.45
C GLY A 55 5.14 -9.64 0.88
N TYR A 56 4.39 -8.92 1.71
CA TYR A 56 3.89 -7.59 1.36
C TYR A 56 5.00 -6.56 1.19
N ALA A 57 5.98 -6.54 2.10
CA ALA A 57 7.09 -5.60 2.02
C ALA A 57 7.87 -5.72 0.70
N TRP A 58 8.10 -6.95 0.22
CA TRP A 58 8.70 -7.21 -1.08
C TRP A 58 7.81 -6.75 -2.23
N ALA A 59 6.52 -7.09 -2.21
CA ALA A 59 5.58 -6.70 -3.27
C ALA A 59 5.44 -5.18 -3.37
N ASP A 60 5.26 -4.51 -2.25
CA ASP A 60 5.09 -3.06 -2.18
C ASP A 60 6.36 -2.33 -2.62
N SER A 61 7.54 -2.79 -2.19
CA SER A 61 8.80 -2.11 -2.47
C SER A 61 9.25 -2.25 -3.93
N PHE A 62 9.08 -3.43 -4.51
CA PHE A 62 9.70 -3.76 -5.81
C PHE A 62 8.71 -3.88 -6.96
N PHE A 63 7.42 -4.03 -6.67
CA PHE A 63 6.40 -4.16 -7.70
C PHE A 63 5.44 -2.99 -7.69
N TRP A 64 4.67 -2.82 -6.60
CA TRP A 64 3.59 -1.83 -6.57
C TRP A 64 4.11 -0.39 -6.47
N GLY A 65 5.10 -0.14 -5.61
CA GLY A 65 5.72 1.17 -5.44
C GLY A 65 6.23 1.75 -6.76
N PRO A 66 7.09 1.03 -7.49
CA PRO A 66 7.59 1.47 -8.80
C PRO A 66 6.48 1.70 -9.83
N ILE A 67 5.50 0.79 -9.95
CA ILE A 67 4.38 0.94 -10.90
C ILE A 67 3.61 2.23 -10.62
N GLN A 68 3.28 2.48 -9.36
CA GLN A 68 2.49 3.62 -8.96
C GLN A 68 3.26 4.95 -9.06
N ILE A 69 4.57 4.95 -8.77
CA ILE A 69 5.44 6.11 -8.95
C ILE A 69 5.56 6.46 -10.45
N ILE A 70 5.88 5.47 -11.30
CA ILE A 70 6.01 5.66 -12.74
C ILE A 70 4.69 6.11 -13.35
N GLY A 71 3.57 5.49 -12.95
CA GLY A 71 2.22 5.89 -13.35
C GLY A 71 1.92 7.34 -12.99
N SER A 72 2.17 7.73 -11.74
CA SER A 72 1.98 9.11 -11.27
C SER A 72 2.83 10.12 -12.05
N VAL A 73 4.11 9.80 -12.32
CA VAL A 73 4.97 10.64 -13.16
C VAL A 73 4.41 10.77 -14.57
N GLY A 74 3.99 9.67 -15.19
CA GLY A 74 3.34 9.69 -16.50
C GLY A 74 2.05 10.52 -16.53
N MET A 75 1.24 10.46 -15.48
CA MET A 75 0.04 11.29 -15.33
C MET A 75 0.38 12.78 -15.28
N LEU A 76 1.45 13.18 -14.58
CA LEU A 76 1.91 14.58 -14.54
C LEU A 76 2.32 15.08 -15.92
N TYR A 77 2.92 14.22 -16.75
CA TYR A 77 3.23 14.52 -18.15
C TYR A 77 2.04 14.37 -19.11
N GLY A 78 0.85 14.02 -18.62
CA GLY A 78 -0.35 13.84 -19.44
C GLY A 78 -0.33 12.60 -20.34
N GLN A 79 0.55 11.63 -20.07
CA GLN A 79 0.74 10.44 -20.90
C GLN A 79 -0.32 9.38 -20.62
N LYS A 80 -0.93 8.80 -21.66
CA LYS A 80 -1.95 7.73 -21.51
C LYS A 80 -1.44 6.52 -20.73
N TRP A 81 -0.20 6.09 -20.98
CA TRP A 81 0.42 4.99 -20.25
C TRP A 81 0.58 5.30 -18.75
N GLY A 82 0.72 6.58 -18.37
CA GLY A 82 0.78 6.99 -16.97
C GLY A 82 -0.52 6.70 -16.23
N PHE A 83 -1.65 7.06 -16.83
CA PHE A 83 -2.98 6.75 -16.28
C PHE A 83 -3.24 5.24 -16.22
N LEU A 84 -2.77 4.46 -17.21
CA LEU A 84 -2.90 3.01 -17.18
C LEU A 84 -2.08 2.38 -16.05
N LEU A 85 -0.84 2.81 -15.87
CA LEU A 85 0.01 2.28 -14.79
C LEU A 85 -0.51 2.69 -13.40
N ALA A 86 -1.00 3.92 -13.24
CA ALA A 86 -1.65 4.34 -12.00
C ALA A 86 -2.95 3.58 -11.73
N LEU A 87 -3.73 3.26 -12.76
CA LEU A 87 -4.91 2.39 -12.64
C LEU A 87 -4.52 0.96 -12.21
N ILE A 88 -3.40 0.42 -12.68
CA ILE A 88 -2.89 -0.88 -12.22
C ILE A 88 -2.37 -0.77 -10.78
N GLY A 89 -1.63 0.31 -10.48
CA GLY A 89 -1.05 0.60 -9.17
C GLY A 89 -2.06 0.89 -8.07
N SER A 90 -3.29 1.29 -8.42
CA SER A 90 -4.39 1.45 -7.47
C SER A 90 -4.97 0.11 -7.00
N VAL A 91 -4.72 -0.98 -7.74
CA VAL A 91 -5.38 -2.27 -7.50
C VAL A 91 -5.04 -2.93 -6.14
N PRO A 92 -3.81 -2.86 -5.63
CA PRO A 92 -3.49 -3.39 -4.31
C PRO A 92 -4.24 -2.70 -3.18
N PHE A 93 -4.55 -1.40 -3.32
CA PHE A 93 -5.09 -0.60 -2.23
C PHE A 93 -6.51 -0.98 -1.78
N TRP A 94 -7.26 -1.72 -2.60
CA TRP A 94 -8.62 -2.16 -2.30
C TRP A 94 -8.69 -3.67 -1.99
N TYR A 95 -7.95 -4.55 -2.70
CA TYR A 95 -8.00 -5.97 -2.38
C TYR A 95 -7.13 -6.37 -1.18
N SER A 96 -6.04 -5.65 -0.86
CA SER A 96 -5.17 -5.98 0.29
C SER A 96 -5.90 -5.87 1.64
N ALA A 97 -6.99 -5.11 1.71
CA ALA A 97 -7.88 -5.10 2.87
C ALA A 97 -8.41 -6.50 3.23
N ILE A 98 -8.66 -7.37 2.25
CA ILE A 98 -9.20 -8.72 2.46
C ILE A 98 -8.18 -9.65 3.16
N PRO A 99 -6.97 -9.90 2.61
CA PRO A 99 -5.99 -10.78 3.25
C PRO A 99 -5.54 -10.25 4.61
N PHE A 100 -5.45 -8.94 4.82
CA PHE A 100 -5.15 -8.39 6.14
C PHE A 100 -6.32 -8.48 7.11
N PHE A 101 -7.57 -8.35 6.66
CA PHE A 101 -8.75 -8.64 7.48
C PHE A 101 -8.75 -10.10 7.94
N ILE A 102 -8.47 -11.04 7.03
CA ILE A 102 -8.34 -12.47 7.33
C ILE A 102 -7.21 -12.70 8.33
N TRP A 103 -6.04 -12.12 8.06
CA TRP A 103 -4.86 -12.22 8.91
C TRP A 103 -5.11 -11.71 10.32
N ASN A 104 -5.75 -10.55 10.45
CA ASN A 104 -6.09 -9.96 11.74
C ASN A 104 -7.06 -10.84 12.53
N ARG A 105 -8.04 -11.45 11.85
CA ARG A 105 -9.02 -12.34 12.49
C ARG A 105 -8.44 -13.70 12.87
N MET A 106 -7.49 -14.23 12.10
CA MET A 106 -6.89 -15.54 12.35
C MET A 106 -5.81 -15.52 13.41
N MET A 107 -5.05 -14.43 13.51
CA MET A 107 -3.87 -14.36 14.36
C MET A 107 -4.12 -13.58 15.66
N GLU A 108 -5.35 -13.09 15.88
CA GLU A 108 -5.75 -12.27 17.04
C GLU A 108 -4.80 -11.08 17.30
N ILE A 109 -4.17 -10.58 16.23
CA ILE A 109 -3.00 -9.69 16.26
C ILE A 109 -3.32 -8.29 16.82
N GLN A 110 -4.58 -7.95 17.14
CA GLN A 110 -4.92 -6.57 17.53
C GLN A 110 -5.79 -6.30 18.75
N LYS A 111 -5.26 -5.34 19.53
CA LYS A 111 -5.99 -4.25 20.17
C LYS A 111 -6.47 -3.26 19.10
N ASN A 112 -7.74 -3.33 18.74
CA ASN A 112 -8.41 -2.44 17.77
C ASN A 112 -8.27 -0.96 18.16
N THR A 113 -7.36 -0.21 17.52
CA THR A 113 -7.27 1.24 17.71
C THR A 113 -7.84 1.98 16.49
N VAL A 114 -8.53 3.10 16.72
CA VAL A 114 -9.11 3.96 15.67
C VAL A 114 -8.04 4.41 14.67
N PHE A 115 -6.83 4.68 15.16
CA PHE A 115 -5.70 5.08 14.32
C PHE A 115 -5.33 4.03 13.27
N TYR A 116 -5.28 2.75 13.67
CA TYR A 116 -5.00 1.65 12.75
C TYR A 116 -6.09 1.52 11.67
N TRP A 117 -7.36 1.57 12.05
CA TRP A 117 -8.45 1.44 11.09
C TRP A 117 -8.59 2.62 10.12
N ILE A 118 -8.28 3.84 10.56
CA ILE A 118 -8.45 5.03 9.69
C ILE A 118 -7.20 5.28 8.84
N PHE A 119 -6.02 5.28 9.45
CA PHE A 119 -4.79 5.69 8.76
C PHE A 119 -4.05 4.54 8.12
N VAL A 120 -4.12 3.33 8.68
CA VAL A 120 -3.52 2.14 8.05
C VAL A 120 -4.52 1.45 7.12
N TRP A 121 -5.82 1.47 7.40
CA TRP A 121 -6.83 0.81 6.56
C TRP A 121 -7.74 1.73 5.76
N GLY A 122 -8.00 2.96 6.18
CA GLY A 122 -8.97 3.83 5.52
C GLY A 122 -8.38 4.64 4.37
N ILE A 123 -7.16 5.15 4.54
CA ILE A 123 -6.56 6.07 3.56
C ILE A 123 -6.23 5.39 2.22
N TRP A 124 -5.77 4.13 2.26
CA TRP A 124 -5.37 3.40 1.04
C TRP A 124 -6.56 3.04 0.15
N PRO A 125 -7.63 2.40 0.64
CA PRO A 125 -8.80 2.12 -0.21
C PRO A 125 -9.47 3.39 -0.73
N VAL A 126 -9.54 4.44 0.10
CA VAL A 126 -10.10 5.74 -0.34
C VAL A 126 -9.29 6.33 -1.48
N PHE A 127 -7.96 6.35 -1.35
CA PHE A 127 -7.08 6.81 -2.42
C PHE A 127 -7.19 5.90 -3.65
N GLY A 128 -7.09 4.58 -3.48
CA GLY A 128 -7.14 3.60 -4.57
C GLY A 128 -8.43 3.66 -5.38
N LEU A 129 -9.60 3.78 -4.72
CA LEU A 129 -10.87 3.95 -5.42
C LEU A 129 -10.96 5.29 -6.15
N THR A 130 -10.48 6.37 -5.53
CA THR A 130 -10.47 7.71 -6.14
C THR A 130 -9.57 7.73 -7.38
N GLU A 131 -8.37 7.17 -7.27
CA GLU A 131 -7.42 7.07 -8.39
C GLU A 131 -7.94 6.15 -9.48
N THR A 132 -8.56 5.02 -9.13
CA THR A 132 -9.19 4.10 -10.09
C THR A 132 -10.25 4.82 -10.91
N ALA A 133 -11.22 5.46 -10.25
CA ALA A 133 -12.29 6.18 -10.93
C ALA A 133 -11.74 7.30 -11.81
N TYR A 134 -10.74 8.03 -11.31
CA TYR A 134 -10.12 9.12 -12.04
C TYR A 134 -9.37 8.63 -13.29
N CYS A 135 -8.50 7.64 -13.15
CA CYS A 135 -7.71 7.10 -14.26
C CYS A 135 -8.59 6.41 -15.30
N PHE A 136 -9.62 5.67 -14.87
CA PHE A 136 -10.58 5.05 -15.77
C PHE A 136 -11.32 6.08 -16.63
N PHE A 137 -11.83 7.14 -16.01
CA PHE A 137 -12.47 8.25 -16.73
C PHE A 137 -11.49 8.91 -17.72
N ARG A 138 -10.26 9.17 -17.29
CA ARG A 138 -9.23 9.80 -18.14
C ARG A 138 -8.85 8.94 -19.33
N LEU A 139 -8.77 7.62 -19.18
CA LEU A 139 -8.46 6.70 -20.27
C LEU A 139 -9.60 6.60 -21.29
N LEU A 140 -10.86 6.62 -20.83
CA LEU A 140 -12.02 6.60 -21.73
C LEU A 140 -12.21 7.91 -22.50
N ALA A 141 -11.88 9.05 -21.88
CA ALA A 141 -12.05 10.36 -22.47
C ALA A 141 -10.86 10.82 -23.34
N SER A 142 -9.82 9.99 -23.50
CA SER A 142 -8.53 10.37 -24.12
C SER A 142 -8.26 9.71 -25.45
#